data_AF-A0ABD2EUL5-F1
#
_entry.id   AF-A0ABD2EUL5-F1
#
_cell.length_a   1.000
_cell.length_b   1.000
_cell.length_c   1.000
_cell.angle_alpha   90.00
_cell.angle_beta   90.00
_cell.angle_gamma   90.00
#
_symmetry.space_group_name_H-M   'P 1'
#
loop_
_entity.id
_entity.type
_entity.pdbx_description
1 polymer ?
#
loop_
_entity_poly.entity_id
_entity_poly.type
_entity_poly.pdbx_seq_one_letter_code
_entity_poly.pdbx_strand_id
1 'polypeptide(L)'
;MTQQPQEGFDRSVEDAQAWMKAVQERLQVNDNTQGPRAALEARLRETEKICQLEPEGRVKVDLVLRAAEALLACCPRDQKPEILARLKDIKARWEETVTYMTHCHSRIEWVWLHWSEYLLARDEFYRWFQKMTVTLEPHVELQLGLKEKQWQLSHAQVLLHNVDSQAVLLDRLLEEAASLFNRIGDPSVDEDAQKRMKAEYDAVKAKAQDRVALLERVAQEHEQYQASVDEFQLWLKAVVEKVNGCLGRSCKLPIPHRLSALQDIAKDFPRGEASLQRLEEQSGGVIQNTSPLGAEKITRELEEMGKVLEKLRVLGEEEEERLRGLLQSRGACEQQIRRLEAEVAEFRAGLQRLAQDGPEPTEKAGTEDELVARWRLYSATRAALASEEPRVDWLQAQLKEVITFPHDLQLLSDSIVTAIQEYQSLKGKSTRLRNAAETELWQRFQRPLQGLQLWKALAQRLLEVTTSLPDLPSLHTFLPQIELQVTRNPT
;
A
#
# COMPACT_ATOMS: atom_id res chain seq x y z
N MET A 1 101.91 33.80 -64.79
CA MET A 1 100.51 33.74 -65.27
C MET A 1 99.54 33.13 -64.24
N THR A 2 99.95 32.91 -62.98
CA THR A 2 99.15 32.28 -61.91
C THR A 2 98.37 33.26 -61.03
N GLN A 3 98.60 34.58 -61.12
CA GLN A 3 97.92 35.57 -60.28
C GLN A 3 96.42 35.70 -60.58
N GLN A 4 96.03 35.75 -61.86
CA GLN A 4 94.62 35.94 -62.25
C GLN A 4 93.70 34.75 -61.86
N PRO A 5 94.12 33.47 -61.99
CA PRO A 5 93.35 32.34 -61.46
C PRO A 5 93.27 32.30 -59.93
N GLN A 6 94.34 32.75 -59.24
CA GLN A 6 94.39 32.79 -57.78
C GLN A 6 93.40 33.85 -57.23
N GLU A 7 93.42 35.06 -57.78
CA GLU A 7 92.48 36.13 -57.42
C GLU A 7 91.01 35.73 -57.66
N GLY A 8 90.74 35.02 -58.76
CA GLY A 8 89.40 34.50 -59.05
C GLY A 8 88.91 33.45 -58.04
N PHE A 9 89.79 32.55 -57.63
CA PHE A 9 89.49 31.57 -56.57
C PHE A 9 89.27 32.27 -55.23
N ASP A 10 90.16 33.18 -54.84
CA ASP A 10 90.06 33.92 -53.58
C ASP A 10 88.75 34.70 -53.46
N ARG A 11 88.37 35.43 -54.52
CA ARG A 11 87.09 36.14 -54.57
C ARG A 11 85.88 35.21 -54.47
N SER A 12 85.89 34.09 -55.19
CA SER A 12 84.78 33.13 -55.13
C SER A 12 84.61 32.52 -53.73
N VAL A 13 85.74 32.27 -53.04
CA VAL A 13 85.77 31.76 -51.67
C VAL A 13 85.21 32.80 -50.70
N GLU A 14 85.63 34.06 -50.82
CA GLU A 14 85.12 35.18 -50.02
C GLU A 14 83.61 35.36 -50.22
N ASP A 15 83.13 35.34 -51.46
CA ASP A 15 81.71 35.49 -51.80
C ASP A 15 80.86 34.35 -51.19
N ALA A 16 81.34 33.11 -51.26
CA ALA A 16 80.67 31.95 -50.66
C ALA A 16 80.66 32.02 -49.13
N GLN A 17 81.78 32.42 -48.50
CA GLN A 17 81.87 32.57 -47.04
C GLN A 17 80.99 33.70 -46.53
N ALA A 18 80.98 34.85 -47.21
CA ALA A 18 80.14 35.98 -46.85
C ALA A 18 78.65 35.61 -46.91
N TRP A 19 78.24 34.88 -47.95
CA TRP A 19 76.87 34.39 -48.07
C TRP A 19 76.51 33.41 -46.95
N MET A 20 77.35 32.40 -46.67
CA MET A 20 77.09 31.42 -45.60
C MET A 20 76.99 32.11 -44.24
N LYS A 21 77.89 33.07 -43.95
CA LYS A 21 77.86 33.85 -42.71
C LYS A 21 76.57 34.66 -42.58
N ALA A 22 76.14 35.35 -43.63
CA ALA A 22 74.89 36.12 -43.62
C ALA A 22 73.66 35.24 -43.39
N VAL A 23 73.62 34.04 -43.98
CA VAL A 23 72.56 33.05 -43.75
C VAL A 23 72.58 32.56 -42.30
N GLN A 24 73.74 32.18 -41.78
CA GLN A 24 73.89 31.72 -40.39
C GLN A 24 73.48 32.78 -39.37
N GLU A 25 73.85 34.06 -39.59
CA GLU A 25 73.43 35.18 -38.73
C GLU A 25 71.90 35.37 -38.74
N ARG A 26 71.26 35.27 -39.91
CA ARG A 26 69.79 35.33 -40.02
C ARG A 26 69.12 34.15 -39.33
N LEU A 27 69.68 32.95 -39.43
CA LEU A 27 69.17 31.76 -38.73
C LEU A 27 69.27 31.95 -37.22
N GLN A 28 70.41 32.41 -36.70
CA GLN A 28 70.60 32.63 -35.26
C GLN A 28 69.54 33.55 -34.64
N VAL A 29 69.10 34.58 -35.36
CA VAL A 29 68.02 35.48 -34.89
C VAL A 29 66.66 34.77 -34.83
N ASN A 30 66.40 33.85 -35.75
CA ASN A 30 65.12 33.16 -35.88
C ASN A 30 65.07 31.84 -35.11
N ASP A 31 66.21 31.31 -34.67
CA ASP A 31 66.36 30.00 -34.05
C ASP A 31 65.91 29.99 -32.58
N ASN A 32 64.64 30.33 -32.38
CA ASN A 32 63.97 30.45 -31.09
C ASN A 32 62.51 30.03 -31.22
N THR A 33 62.05 29.16 -30.32
CA THR A 33 60.66 28.67 -30.27
C THR A 33 59.79 29.43 -29.27
N GLN A 34 60.36 30.34 -28.49
CA GLN A 34 59.65 31.05 -27.42
C GLN A 34 58.86 32.26 -27.88
N GLY A 35 57.79 32.56 -27.16
CA GLY A 35 56.93 33.71 -27.34
C GLY A 35 55.61 33.38 -28.04
N PRO A 36 54.84 34.41 -28.42
CA PRO A 36 53.49 34.22 -28.92
C PRO A 36 53.47 33.53 -30.28
N ARG A 37 52.37 32.84 -30.55
CA ARG A 37 52.16 32.08 -31.79
C ARG A 37 52.43 32.87 -33.06
N ALA A 38 52.01 34.14 -33.10
CA ALA A 38 52.25 35.02 -34.24
C ALA A 38 53.74 35.28 -34.49
N ALA A 39 54.55 35.37 -33.42
CA ALA A 39 56.00 35.49 -33.53
C ALA A 39 56.63 34.19 -34.04
N LEU A 40 56.17 33.03 -33.55
CA LEU A 40 56.63 31.73 -34.02
C LEU A 40 56.31 31.51 -35.51
N GLU A 41 55.10 31.88 -35.95
CA GLU A 41 54.69 31.83 -37.36
C GLU A 41 55.53 32.78 -38.24
N ALA A 42 55.86 33.97 -37.75
CA ALA A 42 56.73 34.89 -38.47
C ALA A 42 58.14 34.31 -38.66
N ARG A 43 58.71 33.68 -37.63
CA ARG A 43 60.01 32.98 -37.72
C ARG A 43 59.96 31.77 -38.64
N LEU A 44 58.84 31.02 -38.65
CA LEU A 44 58.64 29.92 -39.59
C LEU A 44 58.72 30.39 -41.04
N ARG A 45 57.98 31.46 -41.38
CA ARG A 45 58.02 32.07 -42.71
C ARG A 45 59.40 32.62 -43.07
N GLU A 46 60.13 33.18 -42.10
CA GLU A 46 61.48 33.69 -42.34
C GLU A 46 62.49 32.57 -42.58
N THR A 47 62.45 31.49 -41.80
CA THR A 47 63.32 30.31 -42.02
C THR A 47 63.00 29.60 -43.32
N GLU A 48 61.73 29.53 -43.73
CA GLU A 48 61.34 29.02 -45.05
C GLU A 48 61.97 29.84 -46.18
N LYS A 49 61.93 31.18 -46.09
CA LYS A 49 62.62 32.05 -47.07
C LYS A 49 64.12 31.83 -47.08
N ILE A 50 64.73 31.60 -45.91
CA ILE A 50 66.17 31.29 -45.83
C ILE A 50 66.46 29.97 -46.54
N CYS A 51 65.66 28.92 -46.29
CA CYS A 51 65.77 27.62 -46.97
C CYS A 51 65.64 27.76 -48.50
N GLN A 52 64.77 28.63 -48.99
CA GLN A 52 64.62 28.91 -50.43
C GLN A 52 65.87 29.52 -51.08
N LEU A 53 66.83 30.05 -50.30
CA LEU A 53 68.11 30.57 -50.79
C LEU A 53 69.17 29.46 -50.99
N GLU A 54 68.92 28.22 -50.56
CA GLU A 54 69.87 27.11 -50.73
C GLU A 54 70.39 26.96 -52.18
N PRO A 55 69.56 27.06 -53.25
CA PRO A 55 70.06 26.97 -54.62
C PRO A 55 71.07 28.08 -54.97
N GLU A 56 70.90 29.28 -54.43
CA GLU A 56 71.86 30.38 -54.61
C GLU A 56 73.21 30.04 -53.96
N GLY A 57 73.18 29.57 -52.71
CA GLY A 57 74.37 29.14 -51.99
C GLY A 57 75.11 28.00 -52.70
N ARG A 58 74.37 27.02 -53.23
CA ARG A 58 74.90 25.92 -54.04
C ARG A 58 75.65 26.44 -55.27
N VAL A 59 75.07 27.39 -56.00
CA VAL A 59 75.74 28.02 -57.15
C VAL A 59 77.04 28.70 -56.74
N LYS A 60 77.10 29.37 -55.57
CA LYS A 60 78.35 29.98 -55.08
C LYS A 60 79.42 28.93 -54.78
N VAL A 61 79.06 27.81 -54.16
CA VAL A 61 79.99 26.70 -53.91
C VAL A 61 80.46 26.07 -55.23
N ASP A 62 79.56 25.88 -56.21
CA ASP A 62 79.93 25.36 -57.52
C ASP A 62 80.90 26.28 -58.28
N LEU A 63 80.76 27.60 -58.14
CA LEU A 63 81.72 28.57 -58.67
C LEU A 63 83.10 28.44 -58.02
N VAL A 64 83.16 28.24 -56.70
CA VAL A 64 84.42 27.96 -55.98
C VAL A 64 85.07 26.68 -56.51
N LEU A 65 84.29 25.62 -56.74
CA LEU A 65 84.81 24.36 -57.29
C LEU A 65 85.42 24.55 -58.68
N ARG A 66 84.70 25.23 -59.58
CA ARG A 66 85.19 25.54 -60.94
C ARG A 66 86.45 26.42 -60.91
N ALA A 67 86.48 27.44 -60.06
CA ALA A 67 87.65 28.30 -59.92
C ALA A 67 88.88 27.52 -59.38
N ALA A 68 88.66 26.60 -58.44
CA ALA A 68 89.72 25.76 -57.91
C ALA A 68 90.24 24.74 -58.93
N GLU A 69 89.38 24.15 -59.76
CA GLU A 69 89.80 23.26 -60.85
C GLU A 69 90.73 23.97 -61.84
N ALA A 70 90.37 25.20 -62.24
CA ALA A 70 91.21 26.03 -63.10
C ALA A 70 92.56 26.37 -62.45
N LEU A 71 92.56 26.69 -61.15
CA LEU A 71 93.78 27.01 -60.40
C LEU A 71 94.68 25.78 -60.20
N LEU A 72 94.11 24.60 -59.91
CA LEU A 72 94.82 23.34 -59.74
C LEU A 72 95.51 22.85 -61.04
N ALA A 73 94.96 23.24 -62.20
CA ALA A 73 95.54 22.94 -63.51
C ALA A 73 96.82 23.75 -63.80
N CYS A 74 96.96 24.95 -63.22
CA CYS A 74 98.05 25.88 -63.54
C CYS A 74 99.05 26.14 -62.39
N CYS A 75 98.81 25.63 -61.18
CA CYS A 75 99.65 25.90 -60.00
C CYS A 75 100.81 24.90 -59.79
N PRO A 76 101.92 25.31 -59.12
CA PRO A 76 103.01 24.44 -58.70
C PRO A 76 102.54 23.35 -57.70
N ARG A 77 103.25 22.22 -57.66
CA ARG A 77 102.88 21.06 -56.82
C ARG A 77 102.75 21.41 -55.33
N ASP A 78 103.54 22.37 -54.85
CA ASP A 78 103.64 22.74 -53.44
C ASP A 78 102.42 23.55 -52.94
N GLN A 79 101.66 24.19 -53.85
CA GLN A 79 100.47 25.00 -53.53
C GLN A 79 99.16 24.19 -53.57
N LYS A 80 99.17 23.01 -54.20
CA LYS A 80 97.99 22.15 -54.32
C LYS A 80 97.39 21.70 -52.99
N PRO A 81 98.16 21.32 -51.96
CA PRO A 81 97.61 20.91 -50.66
C PRO A 81 96.81 22.02 -49.98
N GLU A 82 97.25 23.27 -50.10
CA GLU A 82 96.59 24.44 -49.50
C GLU A 82 95.25 24.73 -50.18
N ILE A 83 95.20 24.71 -51.52
CA ILE A 83 93.96 24.89 -52.29
C ILE A 83 92.95 23.79 -51.96
N LEU A 84 93.41 22.52 -51.88
CA LEU A 84 92.57 21.40 -51.50
C LEU A 84 92.04 21.51 -50.05
N ALA A 85 92.85 22.03 -49.13
CA ALA A 85 92.42 22.27 -47.76
C ALA A 85 91.33 23.35 -47.69
N ARG A 86 91.46 24.45 -48.44
CA ARG A 86 90.43 25.50 -48.53
C ARG A 86 89.14 25.01 -49.18
N LEU A 87 89.23 24.19 -50.22
CA LEU A 87 88.06 23.52 -50.80
C LEU A 87 87.34 22.63 -49.79
N LYS A 88 88.09 21.87 -48.98
CA LYS A 88 87.53 21.02 -47.93
C LYS A 88 86.82 21.86 -46.86
N ASP A 89 87.41 22.97 -46.43
CA ASP A 89 86.80 23.91 -45.47
C ASP A 89 85.50 24.50 -46.01
N ILE A 90 85.47 24.97 -47.27
CA ILE A 90 84.25 25.52 -47.88
C ILE A 90 83.15 24.48 -47.99
N LYS A 91 83.47 23.25 -48.42
CA LYS A 91 82.49 22.15 -48.47
C LYS A 91 81.91 21.84 -47.09
N ALA A 92 82.76 21.77 -46.06
CA ALA A 92 82.33 21.50 -44.69
C ALA A 92 81.42 22.61 -44.15
N ARG A 93 81.77 23.88 -44.36
CA ARG A 93 80.92 25.02 -43.95
C ARG A 93 79.60 25.07 -44.70
N TRP A 94 79.60 24.69 -45.97
CA TRP A 94 78.38 24.58 -46.74
C TRP A 94 77.46 23.49 -46.18
N GLU A 95 78.00 22.30 -45.93
CA GLU A 95 77.25 21.19 -45.30
C GLU A 95 76.71 21.58 -43.92
N GLU A 96 77.51 22.27 -43.10
CA GLU A 96 77.09 22.82 -41.81
C GLU A 96 75.96 23.84 -41.96
N THR A 97 76.08 24.77 -42.92
CA THR A 97 75.06 25.80 -43.17
C THR A 97 73.74 25.19 -43.62
N VAL A 98 73.77 24.26 -44.58
CA VAL A 98 72.56 23.55 -45.05
C VAL A 98 71.95 22.75 -43.90
N THR A 99 72.76 22.05 -43.11
CA THR A 99 72.28 21.32 -41.93
C THR A 99 71.62 22.26 -40.93
N TYR A 100 72.20 23.44 -40.69
CA TYR A 100 71.62 24.44 -39.78
C TYR A 100 70.31 25.02 -40.32
N MET A 101 70.23 25.31 -41.62
CA MET A 101 68.99 25.75 -42.29
C MET A 101 67.86 24.73 -42.07
N THR A 102 68.12 23.46 -42.39
CA THR A 102 67.14 22.39 -42.22
C THR A 102 66.76 22.21 -40.75
N HIS A 103 67.73 22.15 -39.84
CA HIS A 103 67.46 21.95 -38.42
C HIS A 103 66.63 23.09 -37.81
N CYS A 104 67.02 24.34 -38.06
CA CYS A 104 66.32 25.52 -37.56
C CYS A 104 64.88 25.57 -38.09
N HIS A 105 64.70 25.36 -39.40
CA HIS A 105 63.38 25.38 -40.02
C HIS A 105 62.48 24.26 -39.48
N SER A 106 62.95 23.01 -39.52
CA SER A 106 62.17 21.85 -39.05
C SER A 106 61.83 21.92 -37.57
N ARG A 107 62.72 22.48 -36.73
CA ARG A 107 62.43 22.67 -35.30
C ARG A 107 61.28 23.65 -35.08
N ILE A 108 61.31 24.80 -35.74
CA ILE A 108 60.26 25.82 -35.62
C ILE A 108 58.94 25.30 -36.22
N GLU A 109 59.01 24.66 -37.39
CA GLU A 109 57.86 24.05 -38.06
C GLU A 109 57.18 23.01 -37.15
N TRP A 110 57.97 22.11 -36.56
CA TRP A 110 57.48 21.08 -35.65
C TRP A 110 56.73 21.70 -34.45
N VAL A 111 57.30 22.71 -33.78
CA VAL A 111 56.65 23.35 -32.62
C VAL A 111 55.38 24.06 -33.05
N TRP A 112 55.40 24.74 -34.21
CA TRP A 112 54.24 25.44 -34.73
C TRP A 112 53.12 24.48 -35.10
N LEU A 113 53.42 23.36 -35.77
CA LEU A 113 52.45 22.32 -36.13
C LEU A 113 51.85 21.69 -34.88
N HIS A 114 52.69 21.30 -33.92
CA HIS A 114 52.26 20.70 -32.67
C HIS A 114 51.36 21.66 -31.85
N TRP A 115 51.71 22.95 -31.77
CA TRP A 115 50.83 23.95 -31.17
C TRP A 115 49.51 24.11 -31.95
N SER A 116 49.54 23.98 -33.28
CA SER A 116 48.31 24.03 -34.11
C SER A 116 47.38 22.86 -33.83
N GLU A 117 47.91 21.65 -33.73
CA GLU A 117 47.18 20.43 -33.41
C GLU A 117 46.55 20.52 -32.00
N TYR A 118 47.32 21.00 -31.02
CA TYR A 118 46.81 21.26 -29.68
C TYR A 118 45.62 22.22 -29.70
N LEU A 119 45.71 23.34 -30.43
CA LEU A 119 44.60 24.30 -30.51
C LEU A 119 43.35 23.68 -31.13
N LEU A 120 43.50 22.84 -32.17
CA LEU A 120 42.37 22.13 -32.78
C LEU A 120 41.68 21.19 -31.78
N ALA A 121 42.46 20.39 -31.05
CA ALA A 121 41.94 19.47 -30.04
C ALA A 121 41.30 20.21 -28.86
N ARG A 122 41.92 21.31 -28.41
CA ARG A 122 41.39 22.19 -27.36
C ARG A 122 40.07 22.82 -27.79
N ASP A 123 39.97 23.32 -29.02
CA ASP A 123 38.75 23.93 -29.54
C ASP A 123 37.62 22.89 -29.71
N GLU A 124 37.96 21.64 -30.02
CA GLU A 124 36.99 20.53 -30.01
C GLU A 124 36.47 20.23 -28.61
N PHE A 125 37.37 20.15 -27.62
CA PHE A 125 36.98 20.01 -26.22
C PHE A 125 36.07 21.16 -25.78
N TYR A 126 36.41 22.40 -26.11
CA TYR A 126 35.57 23.54 -25.73
C TYR A 126 34.23 23.59 -26.46
N ARG A 127 34.16 23.13 -27.72
CA ARG A 127 32.87 22.94 -28.41
C ARG A 127 31.97 21.93 -27.68
N TRP A 128 32.54 20.80 -27.26
CA TRP A 128 31.84 19.83 -26.44
C TRP A 128 31.43 20.43 -25.08
N PHE A 129 32.35 21.13 -24.41
CA PHE A 129 32.15 21.75 -23.11
C PHE A 129 30.97 22.74 -23.12
N GLN A 130 30.91 23.61 -24.13
CA GLN A 130 29.81 24.56 -24.27
C GLN A 130 28.47 23.85 -24.50
N LYS A 131 28.45 22.81 -25.34
CA LYS A 131 27.25 21.99 -25.56
C LYS A 131 26.78 21.33 -24.26
N MET A 132 27.70 20.77 -23.48
CA MET A 132 27.37 20.12 -22.21
C MET A 132 26.89 21.13 -21.16
N THR A 133 27.55 22.29 -21.07
CA THR A 133 27.15 23.38 -20.17
C THR A 133 25.72 23.83 -20.46
N VAL A 134 25.38 24.09 -21.73
CA VAL A 134 24.02 24.47 -22.14
C VAL A 134 23.01 23.36 -21.86
N THR A 135 23.40 22.09 -22.04
CA THR A 135 22.52 20.94 -21.75
C THR A 135 22.22 20.80 -20.25
N LEU A 136 23.21 21.12 -19.40
CA LEU A 136 23.09 21.08 -17.95
C LEU A 136 22.59 22.40 -17.34
N GLU A 137 22.38 23.45 -18.15
CA GLU A 137 21.95 24.75 -17.64
C GLU A 137 20.52 24.75 -17.06
N PRO A 138 19.50 24.21 -17.76
CA PRO A 138 18.13 24.21 -17.25
C PRO A 138 18.00 23.37 -15.99
N HIS A 139 17.19 23.81 -15.03
CA HIS A 139 16.82 22.97 -13.89
C HIS A 139 16.04 21.73 -14.32
N VAL A 140 16.08 20.68 -13.49
CA VAL A 140 15.32 19.46 -13.74
C VAL A 140 13.83 19.78 -13.73
N GLU A 141 13.15 19.49 -14.84
CA GLU A 141 11.71 19.67 -14.96
C GLU A 141 10.96 18.58 -14.20
N LEU A 142 10.00 18.99 -13.37
CA LEU A 142 9.13 18.06 -12.65
C LEU A 142 8.26 17.26 -13.63
N GLN A 143 8.22 15.94 -13.46
CA GLN A 143 7.51 15.04 -14.36
C GLN A 143 6.19 14.53 -13.77
N LEU A 144 5.32 13.99 -14.62
CA LEU A 144 3.98 13.51 -14.26
C LEU A 144 3.98 12.27 -13.37
N GLY A 145 4.89 11.32 -13.61
CA GLY A 145 4.86 10.00 -12.97
C GLY A 145 6.25 9.38 -12.79
N LEU A 146 6.27 8.19 -12.20
CA LEU A 146 7.51 7.44 -11.94
C LEU A 146 8.28 7.10 -13.21
N LYS A 147 7.58 6.68 -14.28
CA LYS A 147 8.21 6.26 -15.54
C LYS A 147 8.99 7.40 -16.18
N GLU A 148 8.41 8.59 -16.25
CA GLU A 148 9.05 9.77 -16.82
C GLU A 148 10.26 10.22 -15.98
N LYS A 149 10.16 10.14 -14.64
CA LYS A 149 11.29 10.40 -13.73
C LYS A 149 12.44 9.40 -13.92
N GLN A 150 12.15 8.11 -14.06
CA GLN A 150 13.15 7.07 -14.35
C GLN A 150 13.83 7.29 -15.71
N TRP A 151 13.07 7.75 -16.71
CA TRP A 151 13.63 8.10 -18.02
C TRP A 151 14.58 9.31 -17.91
N GLN A 152 14.18 10.37 -17.20
CA GLN A 152 15.07 11.50 -16.93
C GLN A 152 16.35 11.08 -16.20
N LEU A 153 16.24 10.20 -15.20
CA LEU A 153 17.39 9.65 -14.50
C LEU A 153 18.33 8.92 -15.46
N SER A 154 17.79 8.01 -16.28
CA SER A 154 18.58 7.27 -17.28
C SER A 154 19.29 8.22 -18.24
N HIS A 155 18.60 9.28 -18.69
CA HIS A 155 19.19 10.30 -19.53
C HIS A 155 20.33 11.06 -18.83
N ALA A 156 20.14 11.47 -17.58
CA ALA A 156 21.16 12.16 -16.79
C ALA A 156 22.39 11.27 -16.55
N GLN A 157 22.22 9.96 -16.32
CA GLN A 157 23.32 9.01 -16.19
C GLN A 157 24.13 8.88 -17.48
N VAL A 158 23.48 8.91 -18.65
CA VAL A 158 24.17 8.94 -19.96
C VAL A 158 24.98 10.23 -20.12
N LEU A 159 24.43 11.38 -19.71
CA LEU A 159 25.17 12.65 -19.74
C LEU A 159 26.39 12.62 -18.81
N LEU A 160 26.24 12.10 -17.58
CA LEU A 160 27.36 11.95 -16.64
C LEU A 160 28.43 11.02 -17.22
N HIS A 161 28.06 9.88 -17.79
CA HIS A 161 28.99 8.98 -18.44
C HIS A 161 29.73 9.67 -19.60
N ASN A 162 29.04 10.51 -20.39
CA ASN A 162 29.66 11.31 -21.43
C ASN A 162 30.71 12.28 -20.85
N VAL A 163 30.38 12.96 -19.74
CA VAL A 163 31.34 13.84 -19.02
C VAL A 163 32.53 13.06 -18.51
N ASP A 164 32.33 11.91 -17.87
CA ASP A 164 33.42 11.06 -17.38
C ASP A 164 34.33 10.58 -18.52
N SER A 165 33.76 10.26 -19.68
CA SER A 165 34.55 9.83 -20.85
C SER A 165 35.49 10.91 -21.37
N GLN A 166 35.17 12.20 -21.19
CA GLN A 166 36.02 13.32 -21.61
C GLN A 166 37.21 13.58 -20.67
N ALA A 167 37.27 12.97 -19.49
CA ALA A 167 38.43 13.10 -18.61
C ALA A 167 39.73 12.69 -19.32
N VAL A 168 39.68 11.64 -20.15
CA VAL A 168 40.84 11.16 -20.91
C VAL A 168 41.35 12.20 -21.91
N LEU A 169 40.44 12.92 -22.57
CA LEU A 169 40.83 14.00 -23.49
C LEU A 169 41.38 15.20 -22.73
N LEU A 170 40.77 15.56 -21.59
CA LEU A 170 41.27 16.62 -20.73
C LEU A 170 42.70 16.33 -20.25
N ASP A 171 42.97 15.13 -19.71
CA ASP A 171 44.28 14.76 -19.20
C ASP A 171 45.36 14.88 -20.30
N ARG A 172 45.06 14.39 -21.51
CA ARG A 172 45.95 14.56 -22.68
C ARG A 172 46.17 16.03 -23.02
N LEU A 173 45.12 16.85 -23.03
CA LEU A 173 45.25 18.28 -23.31
C LEU A 173 46.10 18.99 -22.25
N LEU A 174 46.00 18.61 -20.98
CA LEU A 174 46.82 19.17 -19.91
C LEU A 174 48.29 18.77 -20.04
N GLU A 175 48.57 17.49 -20.34
CA GLU A 175 49.93 17.01 -20.60
C GLU A 175 50.58 17.71 -21.80
N GLU A 176 49.85 17.84 -22.91
CA GLU A 176 50.33 18.53 -24.11
C GLU A 176 50.51 20.04 -23.87
N ALA A 177 49.61 20.68 -23.11
CA ALA A 177 49.77 22.08 -22.71
C ALA A 177 51.05 22.29 -21.89
N ALA A 178 51.35 21.42 -20.92
CA ALA A 178 52.57 21.49 -20.13
C ALA A 178 53.83 21.27 -20.98
N SER A 179 53.80 20.29 -21.90
CA SER A 179 54.88 20.05 -22.88
C SER A 179 55.13 21.27 -23.78
N LEU A 180 54.05 21.87 -24.30
CA LEU A 180 54.12 23.08 -25.13
C LEU A 180 54.63 24.27 -24.34
N PHE A 181 54.13 24.52 -23.13
CA PHE A 181 54.55 25.63 -22.28
C PHE A 181 56.07 25.61 -22.04
N ASN A 182 56.63 24.43 -21.75
CA ASN A 182 58.08 24.28 -21.57
C ASN A 182 58.89 24.65 -22.83
N ARG A 183 58.30 24.57 -24.03
CA ARG A 183 58.97 24.86 -25.32
C ARG A 183 58.76 26.29 -25.81
N ILE A 184 57.58 26.87 -25.54
CA ILE A 184 57.16 28.16 -26.11
C ILE A 184 57.05 29.28 -25.07
N GLY A 185 56.81 28.97 -23.80
CA GLY A 185 56.65 29.96 -22.72
C GLY A 185 55.47 30.93 -22.91
N ASP A 186 54.43 30.53 -23.65
CA ASP A 186 53.26 31.37 -23.92
C ASP A 186 52.21 31.23 -22.80
N PRO A 187 51.68 32.33 -22.24
CA PRO A 187 50.69 32.30 -21.15
C PRO A 187 49.37 31.59 -21.49
N SER A 188 49.05 31.38 -22.78
CA SER A 188 47.80 30.69 -23.16
C SER A 188 47.77 29.21 -22.79
N VAL A 189 48.92 28.60 -22.47
CA VAL A 189 49.07 27.19 -22.07
C VAL A 189 49.81 27.04 -20.74
N ASP A 190 49.98 28.12 -19.99
CA ASP A 190 50.65 28.10 -18.69
C ASP A 190 49.90 27.28 -17.63
N GLU A 191 50.52 27.11 -16.46
CA GLU A 191 49.91 26.36 -15.36
C GLU A 191 48.56 26.91 -14.92
N ASP A 192 48.34 28.24 -15.01
CA ASP A 192 47.10 28.86 -14.60
C ASP A 192 46.00 28.61 -15.63
N ALA A 193 46.32 28.60 -16.93
CA ALA A 193 45.41 28.19 -18.00
C ALA A 193 44.98 26.73 -17.85
N GLN A 194 45.93 25.85 -17.54
CA GLN A 194 45.68 24.43 -17.27
C GLN A 194 44.77 24.24 -16.06
N LYS A 195 45.05 24.93 -14.94
CA LYS A 195 44.22 24.89 -13.73
C LYS A 195 42.80 25.40 -14.00
N ARG A 196 42.64 26.48 -14.78
CA ARG A 196 41.33 27.00 -15.18
C ARG A 196 40.54 25.97 -15.99
N MET A 197 41.14 25.38 -17.03
CA MET A 197 40.49 24.37 -17.86
C MET A 197 40.03 23.16 -17.05
N LYS A 198 40.86 22.69 -16.10
CA LYS A 198 40.50 21.60 -15.19
C LYS A 198 39.35 21.99 -14.26
N ALA A 199 39.40 23.20 -13.67
CA ALA A 199 38.34 23.68 -12.78
C ALA A 199 36.99 23.84 -13.49
N GLU A 200 37.00 24.33 -14.73
CA GLU A 200 35.82 24.42 -15.59
C GLU A 200 35.20 23.04 -15.81
N TYR A 201 36.00 22.04 -16.19
CA TYR A 201 35.55 20.66 -16.34
C TYR A 201 34.99 20.08 -15.03
N ASP A 202 35.71 20.23 -13.93
CA ASP A 202 35.32 19.71 -12.61
C ASP A 202 33.96 20.31 -12.17
N ALA A 203 33.70 21.58 -12.48
CA ALA A 203 32.41 22.22 -12.21
C ALA A 203 31.26 21.63 -13.04
N VAL A 204 31.47 21.39 -14.34
CA VAL A 204 30.48 20.72 -15.21
C VAL A 204 30.20 19.29 -14.73
N LYS A 205 31.25 18.57 -14.34
CA LYS A 205 31.15 17.22 -13.76
C LYS A 205 30.35 17.21 -12.49
N ALA A 206 30.63 18.11 -11.54
CA ALA A 206 29.86 18.24 -10.32
C ALA A 206 28.37 18.52 -10.60
N LYS A 207 28.07 19.43 -11.54
CA LYS A 207 26.69 19.74 -11.94
C LYS A 207 25.95 18.52 -12.52
N ALA A 208 26.64 17.69 -13.30
CA ALA A 208 26.09 16.44 -13.83
C ALA A 208 25.84 15.41 -12.71
N GLN A 209 26.79 15.26 -11.78
CA GLN A 209 26.66 14.36 -10.62
C GLN A 209 25.51 14.77 -9.69
N ASP A 210 25.40 16.07 -9.37
CA ASP A 210 24.33 16.62 -8.54
C ASP A 210 22.95 16.37 -9.17
N ARG A 211 22.85 16.50 -10.50
CA ARG A 211 21.62 16.20 -11.24
C ARG A 211 21.23 14.73 -11.14
N VAL A 212 22.20 13.82 -11.33
CA VAL A 212 21.96 12.38 -11.16
C VAL A 212 21.52 12.09 -9.73
N ALA A 213 22.24 12.56 -8.71
CA ALA A 213 21.91 12.33 -7.31
C ALA A 213 20.52 12.87 -6.92
N LEU A 214 20.12 14.02 -7.48
CA LEU A 214 18.76 14.55 -7.31
C LEU A 214 17.72 13.63 -7.93
N LEU A 215 17.90 13.24 -9.21
CA LEU A 215 16.95 12.40 -9.94
C LEU A 215 16.86 10.99 -9.35
N GLU A 216 17.95 10.41 -8.87
CA GLU A 216 17.98 9.11 -8.19
C GLU A 216 17.11 9.13 -6.94
N ARG A 217 17.32 10.12 -6.07
CA ARG A 217 16.52 10.31 -4.85
C ARG A 217 15.03 10.49 -5.16
N VAL A 218 14.69 11.35 -6.13
CA VAL A 218 13.29 11.63 -6.49
C VAL A 218 12.61 10.42 -7.14
N ALA A 219 13.34 9.67 -7.97
CA ALA A 219 12.81 8.44 -8.58
C ALA A 219 12.62 7.34 -7.54
N GLN A 220 13.60 7.15 -6.64
CA GLN A 220 13.56 6.15 -5.57
C GLN A 220 12.43 6.42 -4.57
N GLU A 221 12.23 7.67 -4.17
CA GLU A 221 11.13 8.06 -3.28
C GLU A 221 9.77 7.74 -3.92
N HIS A 222 9.59 8.05 -5.21
CA HIS A 222 8.37 7.72 -5.93
C HIS A 222 8.20 6.20 -6.14
N GLU A 223 9.28 5.46 -6.38
CA GLU A 223 9.23 4.00 -6.49
C GLU A 223 8.80 3.34 -5.18
N GLN A 224 9.32 3.81 -4.04
CA GLN A 224 8.93 3.32 -2.72
C GLN A 224 7.46 3.64 -2.40
N TYR A 225 7.01 4.85 -2.75
CA TYR A 225 5.60 5.22 -2.64
C TYR A 225 4.72 4.32 -3.52
N GLN A 226 5.08 4.12 -4.78
CA GLN A 226 4.31 3.28 -5.70
C GLN A 226 4.22 1.83 -5.21
N ALA A 227 5.31 1.26 -4.70
CA ALA A 227 5.29 -0.09 -4.11
C ALA A 227 4.34 -0.18 -2.91
N SER A 228 4.30 0.87 -2.07
CA SER A 228 3.39 0.95 -0.92
C SER A 228 1.93 1.10 -1.38
N VAL A 229 1.67 1.86 -2.45
CA VAL A 229 0.34 1.97 -3.07
C VAL A 229 -0.11 0.62 -3.62
N ASP A 230 0.75 -0.10 -4.33
CA ASP A 230 0.44 -1.41 -4.90
C ASP A 230 0.11 -2.44 -3.80
N GLU A 231 0.88 -2.44 -2.70
CA GLU A 231 0.59 -3.27 -1.52
C GLU A 231 -0.77 -2.94 -0.90
N PHE A 232 -1.06 -1.64 -0.71
CA PHE A 232 -2.31 -1.18 -0.13
C PHE A 232 -3.52 -1.50 -1.02
N GLN A 233 -3.40 -1.30 -2.34
CA GLN A 233 -4.45 -1.63 -3.30
C GLN A 233 -4.76 -3.13 -3.33
N LEU A 234 -3.72 -3.98 -3.25
CA LEU A 234 -3.88 -5.42 -3.15
C LEU A 234 -4.62 -5.83 -1.88
N TRP A 235 -4.23 -5.23 -0.74
CA TRP A 235 -4.91 -5.44 0.54
C TRP A 235 -6.37 -4.96 0.47
N LEU A 236 -6.62 -3.77 -0.05
CA LEU A 236 -7.95 -3.18 -0.17
C LEU A 236 -8.87 -4.06 -1.02
N LYS A 237 -8.37 -4.57 -2.16
CA LYS A 237 -9.09 -5.52 -3.00
C LYS A 237 -9.47 -6.80 -2.25
N ALA A 238 -8.55 -7.37 -1.46
CA ALA A 238 -8.84 -8.55 -0.66
C ALA A 238 -9.91 -8.27 0.42
N VAL A 239 -9.91 -7.09 1.04
CA VAL A 239 -10.95 -6.68 1.99
C VAL A 239 -12.30 -6.49 1.29
N VAL A 240 -12.33 -5.84 0.12
CA VAL A 240 -13.54 -5.72 -0.71
C VAL A 240 -14.15 -7.09 -1.00
N GLU A 241 -13.34 -8.06 -1.43
CA GLU A 241 -13.80 -9.42 -1.73
C GLU A 241 -14.34 -10.13 -0.48
N LYS A 242 -13.65 -10.01 0.66
CA LYS A 242 -14.08 -10.60 1.94
C LYS A 242 -15.40 -10.00 2.44
N VAL A 243 -15.52 -8.67 2.45
CA VAL A 243 -16.74 -7.96 2.87
C VAL A 243 -17.89 -8.38 1.96
N ASN A 244 -17.72 -8.27 0.64
CA ASN A 244 -18.75 -8.68 -0.32
C ASN A 244 -19.15 -10.17 -0.18
N GLY A 245 -18.20 -11.04 0.17
CA GLY A 245 -18.48 -12.45 0.48
C GLY A 245 -19.38 -12.66 1.71
N CYS A 246 -19.40 -11.69 2.64
CA CYS A 246 -20.26 -11.68 3.82
C CYS A 246 -21.61 -10.99 3.58
N LEU A 247 -21.77 -10.25 2.47
CA LEU A 247 -22.99 -9.51 2.13
C LEU A 247 -24.07 -10.39 1.49
N GLY A 248 -25.33 -10.01 1.68
CA GLY A 248 -26.49 -10.53 0.92
C GLY A 248 -27.02 -11.90 1.34
N ARG A 249 -28.06 -12.36 0.61
CA ARG A 249 -28.72 -13.67 0.78
C ARG A 249 -27.98 -14.83 0.09
N SER A 250 -27.03 -14.52 -0.78
CA SER A 250 -26.20 -15.48 -1.52
C SER A 250 -25.02 -16.02 -0.69
N CYS A 251 -24.69 -15.38 0.43
CA CYS A 251 -23.68 -15.87 1.37
C CYS A 251 -24.14 -17.21 1.98
N LYS A 252 -23.39 -18.28 1.70
CA LYS A 252 -23.68 -19.65 2.16
C LYS A 252 -23.33 -19.89 3.63
N LEU A 253 -22.62 -18.96 4.27
CA LEU A 253 -22.20 -19.09 5.66
C LEU A 253 -23.40 -18.86 6.60
N PRO A 254 -23.54 -19.66 7.67
CA PRO A 254 -24.52 -19.38 8.71
C PRO A 254 -24.28 -18.00 9.35
N ILE A 255 -25.36 -17.36 9.80
CA ILE A 255 -25.34 -16.01 10.39
C ILE A 255 -24.22 -15.82 11.45
N PRO A 256 -23.99 -16.75 12.41
CA PRO A 256 -22.92 -16.59 13.39
C PRO A 256 -21.51 -16.54 12.78
N HIS A 257 -21.26 -17.35 11.74
CA HIS A 257 -19.96 -17.38 11.05
C HIS A 257 -19.76 -16.12 10.21
N ARG A 258 -20.83 -15.60 9.59
CA ARG A 258 -20.78 -14.30 8.88
C ARG A 258 -20.44 -13.16 9.83
N LEU A 259 -21.06 -13.14 11.01
CA LEU A 259 -20.80 -12.14 12.04
C LEU A 259 -19.34 -12.21 12.52
N SER A 260 -18.83 -13.42 12.80
CA SER A 260 -17.42 -13.62 13.17
C SER A 260 -16.48 -13.15 12.07
N ALA A 261 -16.78 -13.46 10.80
CA ALA A 261 -15.95 -13.03 9.68
C ALA A 261 -15.92 -11.50 9.54
N LEU A 262 -17.06 -10.81 9.67
CA LEU A 262 -17.11 -9.35 9.65
C LEU A 262 -16.34 -8.74 10.83
N GLN A 263 -16.44 -9.33 12.02
CA GLN A 263 -15.66 -8.89 13.20
C GLN A 263 -14.16 -9.08 13.03
N ASP A 264 -13.74 -10.15 12.35
CA ASP A 264 -12.33 -10.36 12.05
C ASP A 264 -11.83 -9.37 11.00
N ILE A 265 -12.64 -9.06 9.98
CA ILE A 265 -12.33 -7.98 9.02
C ILE A 265 -12.28 -6.62 9.73
N ALA A 266 -13.21 -6.34 10.65
CA ALA A 266 -13.25 -5.11 11.45
C ALA A 266 -11.93 -4.86 12.20
N LYS A 267 -11.29 -5.93 12.71
CA LYS A 267 -9.97 -5.85 13.38
C LYS A 267 -8.83 -5.50 12.43
N ASP A 268 -8.97 -5.76 11.13
CA ASP A 268 -7.97 -5.44 10.11
C ASP A 268 -8.04 -3.97 9.65
N PHE A 269 -9.18 -3.27 9.82
CA PHE A 269 -9.33 -1.87 9.37
C PHE A 269 -8.34 -0.89 10.00
N PRO A 270 -8.04 -0.91 11.31
CA PRO A 270 -7.04 -0.01 11.90
C PRO A 270 -5.65 -0.13 11.24
N ARG A 271 -5.28 -1.33 10.79
CA ARG A 271 -4.05 -1.54 10.01
C ARG A 271 -4.14 -0.88 8.64
N GLY A 272 -5.29 -0.95 7.98
CA GLY A 272 -5.58 -0.26 6.73
C GLY A 272 -5.48 1.26 6.86
N GLU A 273 -6.12 1.84 7.88
CA GLU A 273 -6.06 3.28 8.16
C GLU A 273 -4.63 3.75 8.42
N ALA A 274 -3.86 3.00 9.22
CA ALA A 274 -2.45 3.30 9.46
C ALA A 274 -1.59 3.19 8.18
N SER A 275 -1.94 2.27 7.27
CA SER A 275 -1.28 2.16 5.97
C SER A 275 -1.63 3.34 5.06
N LEU A 276 -2.88 3.79 5.04
CA LEU A 276 -3.32 4.96 4.27
C LEU A 276 -2.65 6.24 4.78
N GLN A 277 -2.59 6.44 6.09
CA GLN A 277 -1.88 7.58 6.69
C GLN A 277 -0.41 7.60 6.30
N ARG A 278 0.26 6.44 6.29
CA ARG A 278 1.65 6.34 5.82
C ARG A 278 1.79 6.72 4.34
N LEU A 279 0.84 6.32 3.50
CA LEU A 279 0.83 6.70 2.09
C LEU A 279 0.67 8.21 1.93
N GLU A 280 -0.20 8.85 2.71
CA GLU A 280 -0.37 10.31 2.73
C GLU A 280 0.95 11.00 3.14
N GLU A 281 1.61 10.54 4.20
CA GLU A 281 2.91 11.05 4.64
C GLU A 281 3.98 10.91 3.55
N GLN A 282 4.10 9.73 2.93
CA GLN A 282 5.05 9.47 1.84
C GLN A 282 4.75 10.31 0.60
N SER A 283 3.46 10.46 0.26
CA SER A 283 3.02 11.22 -0.92
C SER A 283 3.42 12.69 -0.85
N GLY A 284 3.55 13.27 0.35
CA GLY A 284 3.92 14.68 0.52
C GLY A 284 5.26 15.01 -0.15
N GLY A 285 6.27 14.16 0.04
CA GLY A 285 7.58 14.31 -0.59
C GLY A 285 7.55 14.04 -2.10
N VAL A 286 6.80 13.02 -2.52
CA VAL A 286 6.60 12.70 -3.94
C VAL A 286 5.91 13.85 -4.68
N ILE A 287 4.86 14.44 -4.11
CA ILE A 287 4.08 15.55 -4.68
C ILE A 287 4.95 16.78 -4.89
N GLN A 288 5.80 17.12 -3.92
CA GLN A 288 6.74 18.26 -4.04
C GLN A 288 7.69 18.11 -5.23
N ASN A 289 8.04 16.87 -5.57
CA ASN A 289 8.94 16.52 -6.67
C ASN A 289 8.19 15.99 -7.92
N THR A 290 6.92 16.30 -8.07
CA THR A 290 6.07 15.88 -9.21
C THR A 290 5.42 17.11 -9.85
N SER A 291 5.14 17.04 -11.15
CA SER A 291 4.44 18.14 -11.83
C SER A 291 3.05 18.38 -11.23
N PRO A 292 2.46 19.59 -11.37
CA PRO A 292 1.14 19.90 -10.78
C PRO A 292 0.04 18.91 -11.19
N LEU A 293 0.03 18.47 -12.45
CA LEU A 293 -0.93 17.48 -12.94
C LEU A 293 -0.69 16.08 -12.35
N GLY A 294 0.58 15.70 -12.16
CA GLY A 294 0.93 14.44 -11.49
C GLY A 294 0.58 14.46 -10.00
N ALA A 295 0.83 15.60 -9.32
CA ALA A 295 0.44 15.83 -7.94
C ALA A 295 -1.08 15.74 -7.74
N GLU A 296 -1.87 16.34 -8.63
CA GLU A 296 -3.32 16.21 -8.61
C GLU A 296 -3.77 14.76 -8.79
N LYS A 297 -3.13 14.01 -9.70
CA LYS A 297 -3.41 12.59 -9.91
C LYS A 297 -3.13 11.76 -8.65
N ILE A 298 -1.97 11.94 -8.03
CA ILE A 298 -1.58 11.24 -6.78
C ILE A 298 -2.59 11.55 -5.67
N THR A 299 -2.94 12.82 -5.48
CA THR A 299 -3.90 13.26 -4.47
C THR A 299 -5.27 12.62 -4.70
N ARG A 300 -5.74 12.62 -5.94
CA ARG A 300 -7.03 12.01 -6.31
C ARG A 300 -7.05 10.51 -6.07
N GLU A 301 -5.99 9.79 -6.43
CA GLU A 301 -5.88 8.34 -6.19
C GLU A 301 -5.91 8.01 -4.68
N LEU A 302 -5.23 8.80 -3.84
CA LEU A 302 -5.28 8.67 -2.38
C LEU A 302 -6.69 8.92 -1.83
N GLU A 303 -7.36 9.99 -2.28
CA GLU A 303 -8.74 10.28 -1.88
C GLU A 303 -9.71 9.16 -2.29
N GLU A 304 -9.55 8.60 -3.49
CA GLU A 304 -10.36 7.49 -3.97
C GLU A 304 -10.16 6.24 -3.12
N MET A 305 -8.91 5.90 -2.80
CA MET A 305 -8.57 4.81 -1.90
C MET A 305 -9.17 5.00 -0.49
N GLY A 306 -9.07 6.22 0.07
CA GLY A 306 -9.70 6.57 1.34
C GLY A 306 -11.22 6.47 1.31
N LYS A 307 -11.87 6.95 0.24
CA LYS A 307 -13.34 6.82 0.05
C LYS A 307 -13.78 5.37 -0.02
N VAL A 308 -13.00 4.50 -0.68
CA VAL A 308 -13.30 3.06 -0.75
C VAL A 308 -13.15 2.40 0.62
N LEU A 309 -12.07 2.70 1.35
CA LEU A 309 -11.85 2.18 2.70
C LEU A 309 -12.99 2.55 3.65
N GLU A 310 -13.35 3.83 3.69
CA GLU A 310 -14.46 4.35 4.49
C GLU A 310 -15.79 3.67 4.15
N LYS A 311 -16.10 3.56 2.85
CA LYS A 311 -17.32 2.90 2.39
C LYS A 311 -17.38 1.44 2.82
N LEU A 312 -16.27 0.71 2.76
CA LEU A 312 -16.23 -0.69 3.22
C LEU A 312 -16.42 -0.81 4.72
N ARG A 313 -15.87 0.14 5.50
CA ARG A 313 -16.03 0.18 6.96
C ARG A 313 -17.51 0.34 7.32
N VAL A 314 -18.16 1.36 6.77
CA VAL A 314 -19.59 1.62 7.00
C VAL A 314 -20.45 0.44 6.57
N LEU A 315 -20.22 -0.11 5.37
CA LEU A 315 -20.97 -1.28 4.89
C LEU A 315 -20.77 -2.52 5.79
N GLY A 316 -19.56 -2.72 6.31
CA GLY A 316 -19.25 -3.80 7.23
C GLY A 316 -19.98 -3.65 8.56
N GLU A 317 -19.96 -2.45 9.15
CA GLU A 317 -20.62 -2.12 10.41
C GLU A 317 -22.15 -2.23 10.31
N GLU A 318 -22.76 -1.70 9.24
CA GLU A 318 -24.20 -1.79 8.99
C GLU A 318 -24.67 -3.24 8.91
N GLU A 319 -23.90 -4.10 8.25
CA GLU A 319 -24.25 -5.52 8.08
C GLU A 319 -23.95 -6.34 9.32
N GLU A 320 -22.89 -6.00 10.07
CA GLU A 320 -22.63 -6.59 11.38
C GLU A 320 -23.81 -6.32 12.32
N GLU A 321 -24.28 -5.08 12.40
CA GLU A 321 -25.41 -4.68 13.25
C GLU A 321 -26.70 -5.36 12.80
N ARG A 322 -26.95 -5.42 11.48
CA ARG A 322 -28.10 -6.14 10.92
C ARG A 322 -28.09 -7.62 11.30
N LEU A 323 -26.94 -8.31 11.20
CA LEU A 323 -26.81 -9.72 11.58
C LEU A 323 -26.96 -9.93 13.09
N ARG A 324 -26.43 -9.00 13.91
CA ARG A 324 -26.58 -9.01 15.36
C ARG A 324 -28.06 -8.88 15.76
N GLY A 325 -28.80 -7.96 15.15
CA GLY A 325 -30.24 -7.80 15.36
C GLY A 325 -31.05 -9.05 14.95
N LEU A 326 -30.66 -9.72 13.86
CA LEU A 326 -31.27 -10.99 13.46
C LEU A 326 -31.01 -12.12 14.47
N LEU A 327 -29.80 -12.21 15.02
CA LEU A 327 -29.48 -13.22 16.05
C LEU A 327 -30.24 -12.95 17.36
N GLN A 328 -30.34 -11.68 17.77
CA GLN A 328 -31.09 -11.31 18.97
C GLN A 328 -32.58 -11.61 18.83
N SER A 329 -33.20 -11.24 17.70
CA SER A 329 -34.62 -11.52 17.46
C SER A 329 -34.91 -13.01 17.37
N ARG A 330 -34.04 -13.79 16.70
CA ARG A 330 -34.12 -15.26 16.69
C ARG A 330 -33.97 -15.85 18.09
N GLY A 331 -32.97 -15.41 18.85
CA GLY A 331 -32.76 -15.87 20.22
C GLY A 331 -33.93 -15.54 21.15
N ALA A 332 -34.54 -14.35 21.01
CA ALA A 332 -35.74 -13.97 21.76
C ALA A 332 -36.94 -14.86 21.40
N CYS A 333 -37.12 -15.17 20.11
CA CYS A 333 -38.16 -16.10 19.65
C CYS A 333 -37.93 -17.51 20.20
N GLU A 334 -36.72 -18.05 20.10
CA GLU A 334 -36.36 -19.37 20.66
C GLU A 334 -36.56 -19.43 22.18
N GLN A 335 -36.25 -18.35 22.92
CA GLN A 335 -36.53 -18.26 24.35
C GLN A 335 -38.02 -18.23 24.65
N GLN A 336 -38.82 -17.49 23.87
CA GLN A 336 -40.27 -17.45 24.03
C GLN A 336 -40.89 -18.81 23.76
N ILE A 337 -40.43 -19.52 22.73
CA ILE A 337 -40.85 -20.90 22.42
C ILE A 337 -40.54 -21.83 23.60
N ARG A 338 -39.31 -21.80 24.13
CA ARG A 338 -38.93 -22.64 25.28
C ARG A 338 -39.74 -22.33 26.54
N ARG A 339 -40.06 -21.06 26.78
CA ARG A 339 -40.94 -20.66 27.90
C ARG A 339 -42.34 -21.23 27.72
N LEU A 340 -42.92 -21.11 26.52
CA LEU A 340 -44.21 -21.69 26.20
C LEU A 340 -44.21 -23.23 26.34
N GLU A 341 -43.17 -23.91 25.86
CA GLU A 341 -43.00 -25.36 26.03
C GLU A 341 -42.97 -25.78 27.50
N ALA A 342 -42.21 -25.06 28.34
CA ALA A 342 -42.11 -25.32 29.77
C ALA A 342 -43.45 -25.11 30.49
N GLU A 343 -44.15 -24.00 30.19
CA GLU A 343 -45.47 -23.70 30.76
C GLU A 343 -46.51 -24.76 30.39
N VAL A 344 -46.51 -25.22 29.14
CA VAL A 344 -47.42 -26.30 28.68
C VAL A 344 -47.09 -27.62 29.36
N ALA A 345 -45.80 -27.95 29.52
CA ALA A 345 -45.37 -29.18 30.19
C ALA A 345 -45.76 -29.18 31.67
N GLU A 346 -45.54 -28.07 32.37
CA GLU A 346 -45.96 -27.90 33.77
C GLU A 346 -47.48 -28.00 33.93
N PHE A 347 -48.24 -27.32 33.06
CA PHE A 347 -49.70 -27.38 33.08
C PHE A 347 -50.20 -28.81 32.91
N ARG A 348 -49.69 -29.55 31.91
CA ARG A 348 -50.02 -30.97 31.72
C ARG A 348 -49.63 -31.84 32.92
N ALA A 349 -48.46 -31.63 33.52
CA ALA A 349 -48.05 -32.36 34.73
C ALA A 349 -48.98 -32.06 35.91
N GLY A 350 -49.49 -30.83 36.03
CA GLY A 350 -50.55 -30.45 36.97
C GLY A 350 -51.84 -31.23 36.72
N LEU A 351 -52.31 -31.25 35.46
CA LEU A 351 -53.52 -31.99 35.07
C LEU A 351 -53.39 -33.49 35.31
N GLN A 352 -52.22 -34.08 35.02
CA GLN A 352 -51.95 -35.50 35.25
C GLN A 352 -51.97 -35.85 36.74
N ARG A 353 -51.38 -35.02 37.61
CA ARG A 353 -51.46 -35.21 39.07
C ARG A 353 -52.92 -35.16 39.55
N LEU A 354 -53.67 -34.15 39.11
CA LEU A 354 -55.09 -34.02 39.45
C LEU A 354 -55.96 -35.17 38.89
N ALA A 355 -55.56 -35.78 37.78
CA ALA A 355 -56.22 -36.94 37.21
C ALA A 355 -55.88 -38.24 37.93
N GLN A 356 -54.64 -38.40 38.43
CA GLN A 356 -54.17 -39.57 39.17
C GLN A 356 -54.67 -39.59 40.63
N ASP A 357 -54.81 -38.42 41.26
CA ASP A 357 -55.32 -38.27 42.62
C ASP A 357 -56.85 -38.43 42.72
N GLY A 358 -57.55 -38.56 41.60
CA GLY A 358 -58.98 -38.81 41.53
C GLY A 358 -59.30 -40.31 41.52
N PRO A 359 -60.05 -40.85 42.50
CA PRO A 359 -60.43 -42.26 42.49
C PRO A 359 -61.33 -42.57 41.28
N GLU A 360 -61.04 -43.67 40.60
CA GLU A 360 -61.90 -44.23 39.55
C GLU A 360 -63.29 -44.60 40.14
N PRO A 361 -64.36 -44.49 39.34
CA PRO A 361 -65.71 -44.78 39.82
C PRO A 361 -65.87 -46.28 40.12
N THR A 362 -65.61 -46.70 41.36
CA THR A 362 -66.05 -48.01 41.84
C THR A 362 -67.56 -47.99 42.07
N GLU A 363 -68.25 -49.00 41.52
CA GLU A 363 -69.71 -49.02 41.33
C GLU A 363 -70.56 -49.01 42.62
N LYS A 364 -69.97 -49.14 43.82
CA LYS A 364 -70.71 -49.00 45.10
C LYS A 364 -69.84 -48.41 46.21
N ALA A 365 -70.14 -47.18 46.65
CA ALA A 365 -69.59 -46.64 47.89
C ALA A 365 -70.45 -47.14 49.07
N GLY A 366 -69.82 -47.87 49.98
CA GLY A 366 -70.51 -48.61 51.04
C GLY A 366 -71.01 -47.73 52.18
N THR A 367 -70.23 -46.72 52.57
CA THR A 367 -70.51 -45.90 53.78
C THR A 367 -70.77 -44.42 53.47
N GLU A 368 -71.51 -43.73 54.35
CA GLU A 368 -71.82 -42.29 54.21
C GLU A 368 -70.57 -41.41 54.31
N ASP A 369 -69.62 -41.78 55.16
CA ASP A 369 -68.34 -41.08 55.31
C ASP A 369 -67.45 -41.18 54.04
N GLU A 370 -67.45 -42.34 53.37
CA GLU A 370 -66.76 -42.52 52.08
C GLU A 370 -67.38 -41.67 50.97
N LEU A 371 -68.72 -41.53 50.95
CA LEU A 371 -69.42 -40.67 49.99
C LEU A 371 -69.11 -39.18 50.22
N VAL A 372 -69.08 -38.73 51.48
CA VAL A 372 -68.72 -37.35 51.85
C VAL A 372 -67.24 -37.07 51.54
N ALA A 373 -66.34 -38.00 51.84
CA ALA A 373 -64.92 -37.89 51.50
C ALA A 373 -64.72 -37.80 49.98
N ARG A 374 -65.44 -38.62 49.20
CA ARG A 374 -65.42 -38.60 47.73
C ARG A 374 -65.97 -37.29 47.15
N TRP A 375 -67.06 -36.76 47.69
CA TRP A 375 -67.60 -35.46 47.28
C TRP A 375 -66.65 -34.31 47.64
N ARG A 376 -66.01 -34.34 48.82
CA ARG A 376 -64.98 -33.36 49.23
C ARG A 376 -63.77 -33.42 48.31
N LEU A 377 -63.32 -34.63 47.95
CA LEU A 377 -62.21 -34.83 47.03
C LEU A 377 -62.52 -34.28 45.64
N TYR A 378 -63.66 -34.63 45.03
CA TYR A 378 -64.05 -34.07 43.73
C TYR A 378 -64.29 -32.56 43.78
N SER A 379 -64.77 -32.03 44.91
CA SER A 379 -64.91 -30.59 45.12
C SER A 379 -63.55 -29.89 45.22
N ALA A 380 -62.58 -30.52 45.87
CA ALA A 380 -61.20 -30.03 45.96
C ALA A 380 -60.50 -30.09 44.59
N THR A 381 -60.62 -31.20 43.84
CA THR A 381 -60.10 -31.31 42.47
C THR A 381 -60.75 -30.27 41.55
N ARG A 382 -62.06 -30.00 41.69
CA ARG A 382 -62.74 -28.93 40.94
C ARG A 382 -62.23 -27.54 41.31
N ALA A 383 -61.99 -27.28 42.58
CA ALA A 383 -61.41 -26.01 43.03
C ALA A 383 -59.98 -25.83 42.51
N ALA A 384 -59.16 -26.89 42.51
CA ALA A 384 -57.82 -26.89 41.93
C ALA A 384 -57.83 -26.70 40.40
N LEU A 385 -58.80 -27.29 39.69
CA LEU A 385 -58.99 -27.04 38.26
C LEU A 385 -59.44 -25.59 38.00
N ALA A 386 -60.29 -25.03 38.86
CA ALA A 386 -60.70 -23.63 38.75
C ALA A 386 -59.53 -22.66 39.00
N SER A 387 -58.56 -23.00 39.85
CA SER A 387 -57.35 -22.19 40.03
C SER A 387 -56.40 -22.22 38.83
N GLU A 388 -56.49 -23.23 37.96
CA GLU A 388 -55.72 -23.32 36.70
C GLU A 388 -56.43 -22.67 35.50
N GLU A 389 -57.67 -22.19 35.67
CA GLU A 389 -58.45 -21.53 34.61
C GLU A 389 -57.76 -20.29 34.00
N PRO A 390 -57.10 -19.40 34.78
CA PRO A 390 -56.32 -18.29 34.23
C PRO A 390 -55.15 -18.74 33.34
N ARG A 391 -54.55 -19.91 33.62
CA ARG A 391 -53.45 -20.47 32.82
C ARG A 391 -53.96 -20.99 31.48
N VAL A 392 -55.17 -21.53 31.45
CA VAL A 392 -55.86 -21.93 30.21
C VAL A 392 -56.22 -20.72 29.35
N ASP A 393 -56.74 -19.65 29.95
CA ASP A 393 -57.04 -18.40 29.24
C ASP A 393 -55.77 -17.77 28.64
N TRP A 394 -54.67 -17.81 29.39
CA TRP A 394 -53.36 -17.36 28.92
C TRP A 394 -52.82 -18.24 27.77
N LEU A 395 -52.87 -19.57 27.89
CA LEU A 395 -52.47 -20.49 26.82
C LEU A 395 -53.34 -20.32 25.56
N GLN A 396 -54.64 -20.06 25.71
CA GLN A 396 -55.53 -19.75 24.59
C GLN A 396 -55.19 -18.44 23.89
N ALA A 397 -54.77 -17.41 24.63
CA ALA A 397 -54.30 -16.16 24.06
C ALA A 397 -53.00 -16.37 23.27
N GLN A 398 -52.03 -17.10 23.84
CA GLN A 398 -50.76 -17.42 23.19
C GLN A 398 -50.94 -18.31 21.95
N LEU A 399 -51.90 -19.24 21.97
CA LEU A 399 -52.22 -20.08 20.81
C LEU A 399 -52.68 -19.25 19.61
N LYS A 400 -53.49 -18.19 19.82
CA LYS A 400 -53.94 -17.28 18.75
C LYS A 400 -52.77 -16.53 18.11
N GLU A 401 -51.77 -16.16 18.89
CA GLU A 401 -50.55 -15.51 18.39
C GLU A 401 -49.66 -16.48 17.62
N VAL A 402 -49.45 -17.70 18.14
CA VAL A 402 -48.59 -18.74 17.53
C VAL A 402 -49.14 -19.27 16.20
N ILE A 403 -50.46 -19.39 16.04
CA ILE A 403 -51.10 -19.83 14.78
C ILE A 403 -50.86 -18.83 13.63
N THR A 404 -50.48 -17.59 13.95
CA THR A 404 -50.20 -16.56 12.94
C THR A 404 -48.79 -16.68 12.34
N PHE A 405 -47.91 -17.52 12.91
CA PHE A 405 -46.52 -17.75 12.44
C PHE A 405 -46.35 -19.06 11.63
N PRO A 406 -45.29 -19.21 10.80
CA PRO A 406 -45.16 -20.30 9.81
C PRO A 406 -44.87 -21.69 10.42
N HIS A 407 -44.92 -22.70 9.54
CA HIS A 407 -45.08 -24.15 9.76
C HIS A 407 -44.21 -24.89 10.81
N ASP A 408 -43.16 -24.30 11.39
CA ASP A 408 -42.28 -24.98 12.36
C ASP A 408 -42.87 -25.06 13.78
N LEU A 409 -43.97 -24.36 14.06
CA LEU A 409 -44.62 -24.33 15.39
C LEU A 409 -45.85 -25.26 15.51
N GLN A 410 -46.14 -26.09 14.49
CA GLN A 410 -47.29 -27.00 14.51
C GLN A 410 -47.27 -27.97 15.70
N LEU A 411 -46.09 -28.50 16.03
CA LEU A 411 -45.93 -29.40 17.18
C LEU A 411 -46.25 -28.70 18.51
N LEU A 412 -45.87 -27.43 18.63
CA LEU A 412 -46.17 -26.63 19.83
C LEU A 412 -47.65 -26.27 19.90
N SER A 413 -48.27 -25.88 18.79
CA SER A 413 -49.71 -25.57 18.74
C SER A 413 -50.55 -26.80 19.07
N ASP A 414 -50.21 -27.97 18.53
CA ASP A 414 -50.92 -29.22 18.81
C ASP A 414 -50.77 -29.61 20.28
N SER A 415 -49.58 -29.39 20.85
CA SER A 415 -49.30 -29.61 22.26
C SER A 415 -50.16 -28.73 23.18
N ILE A 416 -50.31 -27.44 22.85
CA ILE A 416 -51.18 -26.51 23.59
C ILE A 416 -52.65 -26.92 23.47
N VAL A 417 -53.12 -27.24 22.27
CA VAL A 417 -54.53 -27.63 22.01
C VAL A 417 -54.90 -28.88 22.80
N THR A 418 -54.06 -29.90 22.76
CA THR A 418 -54.28 -31.15 23.49
C THR A 418 -54.27 -30.93 25.01
N ALA A 419 -53.37 -30.10 25.55
CA ALA A 419 -53.39 -29.75 26.98
C ALA A 419 -54.70 -29.05 27.40
N ILE A 420 -55.23 -28.14 26.56
CA ILE A 420 -56.51 -27.47 26.82
C ILE A 420 -57.67 -28.47 26.74
N GLN A 421 -57.66 -29.39 25.77
CA GLN A 421 -58.68 -30.44 25.65
C GLN A 421 -58.67 -31.40 26.86
N GLU A 422 -57.49 -31.79 27.34
CA GLU A 422 -57.32 -32.58 28.57
C GLU A 422 -57.94 -31.88 29.78
N TYR A 423 -57.67 -30.57 29.94
CA TYR A 423 -58.30 -29.78 31.00
C TYR A 423 -59.83 -29.72 30.88
N GLN A 424 -60.37 -29.45 29.70
CA GLN A 424 -61.82 -29.38 29.50
C GLN A 424 -62.50 -30.73 29.75
N SER A 425 -61.86 -31.82 29.30
CA SER A 425 -62.30 -33.18 29.58
C SER A 425 -62.30 -33.47 31.08
N LEU A 426 -61.21 -33.12 31.79
CA LEU A 426 -61.06 -33.34 33.22
C LEU A 426 -62.01 -32.46 34.05
N LYS A 427 -62.22 -31.20 33.68
CA LYS A 427 -63.23 -30.30 34.26
C LYS A 427 -64.64 -30.86 34.07
N GLY A 428 -64.94 -31.35 32.87
CA GLY A 428 -66.21 -32.03 32.56
C GLY A 428 -66.39 -33.35 33.30
N LYS A 429 -65.33 -34.13 33.51
CA LYS A 429 -65.35 -35.37 34.30
C LYS A 429 -65.55 -35.05 35.79
N SER A 430 -64.77 -34.14 36.36
CA SER A 430 -64.83 -33.72 37.77
C SER A 430 -66.18 -33.11 38.15
N THR A 431 -66.75 -32.23 37.31
CA THR A 431 -68.10 -31.65 37.52
C THR A 431 -69.19 -32.71 37.51
N ARG A 432 -69.16 -33.65 36.55
CA ARG A 432 -70.10 -34.79 36.49
C ARG A 432 -69.96 -35.69 37.71
N LEU A 433 -68.75 -36.06 38.10
CA LEU A 433 -68.50 -36.90 39.27
C LEU A 433 -68.92 -36.23 40.59
N ARG A 434 -68.66 -34.93 40.75
CA ARG A 434 -69.12 -34.15 41.91
C ARG A 434 -70.65 -34.08 41.95
N ASN A 435 -71.30 -33.78 40.82
CA ASN A 435 -72.76 -33.68 40.74
C ASN A 435 -73.41 -35.04 40.99
N ALA A 436 -72.84 -36.13 40.45
CA ALA A 436 -73.32 -37.49 40.71
C ALA A 436 -73.19 -37.86 42.20
N ALA A 437 -72.03 -37.59 42.82
CA ALA A 437 -71.83 -37.78 44.25
C ALA A 437 -72.76 -36.90 45.10
N GLU A 438 -73.00 -35.66 44.68
CA GLU A 438 -73.96 -34.74 45.31
C GLU A 438 -75.38 -35.26 45.22
N THR A 439 -75.81 -35.78 44.06
CA THR A 439 -77.14 -36.41 43.92
C THR A 439 -77.27 -37.70 44.72
N GLU A 440 -76.20 -38.50 44.82
CA GLU A 440 -76.20 -39.73 45.61
C GLU A 440 -76.27 -39.42 47.12
N LEU A 441 -75.50 -38.43 47.58
CA LEU A 441 -75.61 -37.88 48.94
C LEU A 441 -77.02 -37.32 49.17
N TRP A 442 -77.54 -36.53 48.25
CA TRP A 442 -78.87 -35.94 48.36
C TRP A 442 -79.95 -37.00 48.44
N GLN A 443 -79.91 -38.04 47.59
CA GLN A 443 -80.86 -39.16 47.65
C GLN A 443 -80.76 -39.97 48.95
N ARG A 444 -79.54 -40.21 49.47
CA ARG A 444 -79.37 -40.89 50.77
C ARG A 444 -79.89 -40.05 51.92
N PHE A 445 -79.62 -38.74 51.94
CA PHE A 445 -80.08 -37.83 52.99
C PHE A 445 -81.56 -37.43 52.84
N GLN A 446 -82.17 -37.60 51.66
CA GLN A 446 -83.57 -37.28 51.42
C GLN A 446 -84.51 -38.17 52.25
N ARG A 447 -84.17 -39.44 52.47
CA ARG A 447 -84.97 -40.36 53.32
C ARG A 447 -84.97 -39.94 54.80
N PRO A 448 -83.81 -39.71 55.45
CA PRO A 448 -83.75 -39.14 56.80
C PRO A 448 -84.43 -37.78 56.89
N LEU A 449 -84.24 -36.88 55.92
CA LEU A 449 -84.86 -35.55 55.92
C LEU A 449 -86.38 -35.59 55.79
N GLN A 450 -86.93 -36.45 54.94
CA GLN A 450 -88.39 -36.65 54.85
C GLN A 450 -88.95 -37.27 56.12
N GLY A 451 -88.24 -38.22 56.73
CA GLY A 451 -88.58 -38.74 58.06
C GLY A 451 -88.60 -37.64 59.12
N LEU A 452 -87.63 -36.73 59.11
CA LEU A 452 -87.54 -35.58 60.02
C LEU A 452 -88.63 -34.53 59.76
N GLN A 453 -89.02 -34.29 58.51
CA GLN A 453 -90.13 -33.37 58.17
C GLN A 453 -91.49 -33.97 58.54
N LEU A 454 -91.69 -35.28 58.32
CA LEU A 454 -92.88 -35.99 58.81
C LEU A 454 -92.92 -35.97 60.33
N TRP A 455 -91.79 -36.22 60.99
CA TRP A 455 -91.67 -36.12 62.45
C TRP A 455 -91.96 -34.71 62.94
N LYS A 456 -91.45 -33.67 62.26
CA LYS A 456 -91.73 -32.27 62.58
C LYS A 456 -93.22 -31.92 62.41
N ALA A 457 -93.86 -32.38 61.33
CA ALA A 457 -95.29 -32.16 61.11
C ALA A 457 -96.16 -32.92 62.14
N LEU A 458 -95.77 -34.16 62.49
CA LEU A 458 -96.39 -34.91 63.59
C LEU A 458 -96.21 -34.19 64.93
N ALA A 459 -95.00 -33.72 65.24
CA ALA A 459 -94.71 -32.97 66.46
C ALA A 459 -95.51 -31.66 66.52
N GLN A 460 -95.64 -30.92 65.41
CA GLN A 460 -96.46 -29.71 65.33
C GLN A 460 -97.96 -30.00 65.51
N ARG A 461 -98.46 -31.09 64.91
CA ARG A 461 -99.86 -31.51 65.07
C ARG A 461 -100.16 -31.95 66.51
N LEU A 462 -99.22 -32.62 67.17
CA LEU A 462 -99.31 -32.97 68.59
C LEU A 462 -99.23 -31.73 69.49
N LEU A 463 -98.48 -30.70 69.08
CA LEU A 463 -98.43 -29.40 69.77
C LEU A 463 -99.75 -28.64 69.64
N GLU A 464 -100.40 -28.64 68.47
CA GLU A 464 -101.70 -27.99 68.25
C GLU A 464 -102.85 -28.68 69.02
N VAL A 465 -102.84 -30.02 69.08
CA VAL A 465 -103.80 -30.81 69.87
C VAL A 465 -103.65 -30.55 71.36
N THR A 466 -102.42 -30.33 71.85
CA THR A 466 -102.19 -29.97 73.27
C THR A 466 -102.57 -28.53 73.60
N THR A 467 -102.55 -27.60 72.63
CA THR A 467 -103.00 -26.21 72.83
C THR A 467 -104.51 -25.98 72.80
N SER A 468 -105.32 -26.98 72.41
CA SER A 468 -106.78 -26.87 72.25
C SER A 468 -107.60 -27.63 73.30
N LEU A 469 -106.96 -28.19 74.34
CA LEU A 469 -107.62 -28.95 75.40
C LEU A 469 -107.99 -28.03 76.60
N PRO A 470 -109.26 -27.99 77.07
CA PRO A 470 -109.67 -26.98 78.05
C PRO A 470 -109.31 -27.27 79.52
N ASP A 471 -108.93 -28.50 79.91
CA ASP A 471 -108.79 -28.85 81.35
C ASP A 471 -107.73 -29.94 81.66
N LEU A 472 -107.07 -29.80 82.82
CA LEU A 472 -105.92 -30.59 83.31
C LEU A 472 -106.11 -32.14 83.39
N PRO A 473 -107.31 -32.71 83.64
CA PRO A 473 -107.48 -34.17 83.67
C PRO A 473 -107.40 -34.85 82.28
N SER A 474 -107.58 -34.08 81.19
CA SER A 474 -107.54 -34.60 79.81
C SER A 474 -106.11 -34.88 79.31
N LEU A 475 -105.10 -34.26 79.92
CA LEU A 475 -103.69 -34.43 79.57
C LEU A 475 -103.15 -35.84 79.94
N HIS A 476 -103.68 -36.46 81.00
CA HIS A 476 -103.24 -37.79 81.44
C HIS A 476 -103.66 -38.94 80.51
N THR A 477 -104.69 -38.76 79.69
CA THR A 477 -105.16 -39.77 78.72
C THR A 477 -104.41 -39.69 77.38
N PHE A 478 -103.94 -38.49 77.00
CA PHE A 478 -103.27 -38.26 75.72
C PHE A 478 -101.73 -38.43 75.78
N LEU A 479 -101.10 -38.24 76.95
CA LEU A 479 -99.64 -38.38 77.12
C LEU A 479 -99.07 -39.74 76.66
N PRO A 480 -99.67 -40.90 77.01
CA PRO A 480 -99.13 -42.20 76.61
C PRO A 480 -99.25 -42.46 75.09
N GLN A 481 -100.26 -41.87 74.43
CA GLN A 481 -100.41 -41.98 72.97
C GLN A 481 -99.40 -41.11 72.22
N ILE A 482 -99.00 -39.98 72.81
CA ILE A 482 -97.95 -39.09 72.31
C ILE A 482 -96.57 -39.78 72.39
N GLU A 483 -96.24 -40.41 73.53
CA GLU A 483 -95.00 -41.19 73.69
C GLU A 483 -94.89 -42.38 72.71
N LEU A 484 -96.01 -43.06 72.43
CA LEU A 484 -96.05 -44.19 71.51
C LEU A 484 -95.90 -43.79 70.03
N GLN A 485 -96.32 -42.58 69.66
CA GLN A 485 -96.15 -42.02 68.31
C GLN A 485 -94.70 -41.53 68.08
N VAL A 486 -94.02 -41.03 69.11
CA VAL A 486 -92.64 -40.52 69.02
C VAL A 486 -91.60 -41.65 68.93
N THR A 487 -91.86 -42.80 69.54
CA THR A 487 -90.93 -43.95 69.58
C THR A 487 -90.93 -44.85 68.33
N ARG A 488 -91.88 -44.68 67.39
CA ARG A 488 -92.09 -45.61 66.26
C ARG A 488 -91.42 -45.27 64.92
N ASN A 489 -90.68 -44.16 64.82
CA ASN A 489 -89.90 -43.84 63.61
C ASN A 489 -88.41 -44.11 63.84
N PRO A 490 -87.84 -45.21 63.32
CA PRO A 490 -86.41 -45.25 63.06
C PRO A 490 -86.12 -44.56 61.72
N THR A 491 -85.06 -43.76 61.76
CA THR A 491 -84.28 -43.24 60.61
C THR A 491 -83.96 -44.30 59.56
#